data_AF-X0UHV2-F1
#
_entry.id   AF-X0UHV2-F1
#
_cell.length_a   1.000
_cell.length_b   1.000
_cell.length_c   1.000
_cell.angle_alpha   90.00
_cell.angle_beta   90.00
_cell.angle_gamma   90.00
#
_symmetry.space_group_name_H-M   'P 1'
#
loop_
_entity.id
_entity.type
_entity.pdbx_description
1 polymer ?
#
loop_
_entity_poly.entity_id
_entity_poly.type
_entity_poly.pdbx_seq_one_letter_code
_entity_poly.pdbx_strand_id
1 'polypeptide(L)'
;MEKKITGYTTVDISQWHRKEHFEAFQSVAQCTYNQTVQLDITAFLKTVKKNKHKFYPAFIHILARLMNAHPEFRMAMKDGELVIWDSVHPCYTVFHEQTETFSSLWSEYHDDFRQFLHIYSQDVACYGENLAYFPKGFIENMFFVSANPWVSFTSFDL
;
A
#
# COMPACT_ATOMS: atom_id res chain seq x y z
N MET A 1 -14.21 3.83 19.41
CA MET A 1 -14.87 2.86 18.52
C MET A 1 -13.77 2.12 17.80
N GLU A 2 -13.70 0.80 17.93
CA GLU A 2 -12.75 -0.02 17.15
C GLU A 2 -13.10 0.15 15.66
N LYS A 3 -12.16 0.69 14.89
CA LYS A 3 -12.33 0.85 13.45
C LYS A 3 -12.22 -0.56 12.86
N LYS A 4 -13.28 -1.05 12.20
CA LYS A 4 -13.20 -2.36 11.53
C LYS A 4 -12.13 -2.26 10.44
N ILE A 5 -11.21 -3.23 10.42
CA ILE A 5 -10.17 -3.34 9.39
C ILE A 5 -10.79 -3.29 7.99
N THR A 6 -12.01 -3.79 7.81
CA THR A 6 -12.71 -3.89 6.51
C THR A 6 -13.90 -2.93 6.36
N GLY A 7 -13.94 -1.81 7.11
CA GLY A 7 -15.00 -0.81 6.93
C GLY A 7 -14.94 -0.14 5.54
N TYR A 8 -16.08 0.13 4.93
CA TYR A 8 -16.19 0.83 3.64
C TYR A 8 -17.51 1.59 3.51
N THR A 9 -17.54 2.53 2.56
CA THR A 9 -18.74 3.27 2.14
C THR A 9 -18.97 3.07 0.64
N THR A 10 -20.19 2.73 0.24
CA THR A 10 -20.57 2.64 -1.19
C THR A 10 -20.63 4.04 -1.81
N VAL A 11 -20.12 4.18 -3.04
CA VAL A 11 -20.19 5.41 -3.81
C VAL A 11 -21.55 5.50 -4.49
N ASP A 12 -22.29 6.59 -4.25
CA ASP A 12 -23.47 6.91 -5.06
C ASP A 12 -23.03 7.38 -6.45
N ILE A 13 -22.93 6.43 -7.38
CA ILE A 13 -22.52 6.69 -8.76
C ILE A 13 -23.44 7.71 -9.43
N SER A 14 -24.74 7.76 -9.07
CA SER A 14 -25.69 8.68 -9.71
C SER A 14 -25.37 10.16 -9.45
N GLN A 15 -24.73 10.46 -8.32
CA GLN A 15 -24.33 11.81 -7.90
C GLN A 15 -22.83 12.06 -8.08
N TRP A 16 -22.06 11.07 -8.55
CA TRP A 16 -20.61 11.19 -8.63
C TRP A 16 -20.17 11.95 -9.89
N HIS A 17 -19.48 13.08 -9.71
CA HIS A 17 -19.00 13.92 -10.80
C HIS A 17 -18.07 13.21 -11.80
N ARG A 18 -17.47 12.07 -11.44
CA ARG A 18 -16.64 11.25 -12.34
C ARG A 18 -17.38 10.08 -12.97
N LYS A 19 -18.71 9.97 -12.80
CA LYS A 19 -19.53 8.86 -13.31
C LYS A 19 -19.21 8.52 -14.77
N GLU A 20 -19.35 9.49 -15.67
CA GLU A 20 -19.12 9.26 -17.11
C GLU A 20 -17.72 8.72 -17.40
N HIS A 21 -16.71 9.31 -16.75
CA HIS A 21 -15.31 8.90 -16.92
C HIS A 21 -15.09 7.47 -16.41
N PHE A 22 -15.58 7.18 -15.21
CA PHE A 22 -15.50 5.85 -14.62
C PHE A 22 -16.19 4.79 -15.47
N GLU A 23 -17.42 5.07 -15.95
CA GLU A 23 -18.17 4.16 -16.81
C GLU A 23 -17.46 3.93 -18.16
N ALA A 24 -16.89 4.97 -18.77
CA ALA A 24 -16.12 4.84 -20.01
C ALA A 24 -14.87 3.96 -19.82
N PHE A 25 -14.09 4.19 -18.76
CA PHE A 25 -12.87 3.41 -18.47
C PHE A 25 -13.16 2.00 -17.94
N GLN A 26 -14.32 1.75 -17.34
CA GLN A 26 -14.75 0.39 -16.95
C GLN A 26 -15.25 -0.45 -18.13
N SER A 27 -15.68 0.20 -19.22
CA SER A 27 -16.31 -0.48 -20.37
C SER A 27 -15.41 -0.47 -21.61
N VAL A 28 -15.50 0.59 -22.41
CA VAL A 28 -14.96 0.64 -23.78
C VAL A 28 -13.51 1.12 -23.84
N ALA A 29 -13.06 1.84 -22.81
CA ALA A 29 -11.74 2.46 -22.78
C ALA A 29 -10.83 1.88 -21.69
N GLN A 30 -10.98 0.59 -21.34
CA GLN A 30 -10.19 -0.06 -20.29
C GLN A 30 -8.68 0.18 -20.48
N CYS A 31 -8.10 0.97 -19.58
CA CYS A 31 -6.68 1.29 -19.60
C CYS A 31 -6.15 1.60 -18.20
N THR A 32 -4.87 1.32 -18.02
CA THR A 32 -4.06 1.78 -16.90
C THR A 32 -2.83 2.50 -17.47
N TYR A 33 -2.19 3.33 -16.65
CA TYR A 33 -0.92 3.96 -17.02
C TYR A 33 0.01 3.97 -15.82
N ASN A 34 1.31 3.86 -16.08
CA ASN A 34 2.37 3.90 -15.07
C ASN A 34 3.18 5.18 -15.22
N GLN A 35 3.61 5.75 -14.10
CA GLN A 35 4.48 6.93 -14.07
C GLN A 35 5.64 6.69 -13.11
N THR A 36 6.85 6.89 -13.61
CA THR A 36 8.08 6.87 -12.79
C THR A 36 8.60 8.28 -12.63
N VAL A 37 8.83 8.71 -11.39
CA VAL A 37 9.42 10.01 -11.06
C VAL A 37 10.59 9.83 -10.09
N GLN A 38 11.64 10.62 -10.27
CA GLN A 38 12.76 10.65 -9.33
C GLN A 38 12.46 11.67 -8.21
N LEU A 39 12.48 11.20 -6.97
CA LEU A 39 12.21 12.02 -5.79
C LEU A 39 13.51 12.38 -5.06
N ASP A 40 13.68 13.65 -4.71
CA ASP A 40 14.74 14.06 -3.78
C ASP A 40 14.35 13.63 -2.35
N ILE A 41 15.05 12.61 -1.86
CA ILE A 41 14.84 12.05 -0.51
C ILE A 41 15.89 12.53 0.50
N THR A 42 16.69 13.56 0.19
CA THR A 42 17.81 14.01 1.03
C THR A 42 17.36 14.36 2.46
N ALA A 43 16.30 15.16 2.59
CA ALA A 43 15.75 15.56 3.89
C ALA A 43 15.15 14.37 4.66
N PHE A 44 14.46 13.48 3.94
CA PHE A 44 13.89 12.26 4.50
C PHE A 44 14.98 11.34 5.05
N LEU A 45 16.01 11.04 4.24
CA LEU A 45 17.14 10.21 4.64
C LEU A 45 17.86 10.75 5.88
N LYS A 46 18.10 12.06 5.93
CA LYS A 46 18.71 12.71 7.11
C LYS A 46 17.87 12.48 8.37
N THR A 47 16.55 12.62 8.25
CA THR A 47 15.61 12.45 9.37
C THR A 47 15.53 10.99 9.83
N VAL A 48 15.42 10.04 8.90
CA VAL A 48 15.39 8.60 9.22
C VAL A 48 16.68 8.18 9.94
N LYS A 49 17.85 8.59 9.43
CA LYS A 49 19.15 8.27 10.04
C LYS A 49 19.31 8.91 11.42
N LYS A 50 18.96 10.20 11.57
CA LYS A 50 19.05 10.92 12.86
C LYS A 50 18.24 10.21 13.96
N ASN A 51 17.06 9.69 13.62
CA ASN A 51 16.17 9.02 14.56
C ASN A 51 16.38 7.50 14.65
N LYS A 52 17.40 6.95 13.98
CA LYS A 52 17.72 5.51 13.96
C LYS A 52 16.57 4.62 13.49
N HIS A 53 15.71 5.14 12.61
CA HIS A 53 14.65 4.35 12.00
C HIS A 53 15.19 3.58 10.79
N LYS A 54 14.57 2.42 10.47
CA LYS A 54 14.83 1.71 9.22
C LYS A 54 14.13 2.45 8.07
N PHE A 55 14.82 2.56 6.92
CA PHE A 55 14.32 3.29 5.75
C PHE A 55 13.00 2.73 5.23
N TYR A 56 12.95 1.41 4.96
CA TYR A 56 11.83 0.79 4.28
C TYR A 56 10.48 0.96 5.02
N PRO A 57 10.35 0.59 6.32
CA PRO A 57 9.09 0.83 7.03
C PRO A 57 8.76 2.31 7.21
N ALA A 58 9.76 3.20 7.28
CA ALA A 58 9.52 4.64 7.30
C ALA A 58 8.92 5.16 5.98
N PHE A 59 9.41 4.66 4.85
CA PHE A 59 8.90 5.04 3.54
C PHE A 59 7.52 4.43 3.27
N ILE A 60 7.30 3.16 3.64
CA ILE A 60 5.99 2.51 3.58
C ILE A 60 4.95 3.32 4.37
N HIS A 61 5.30 3.84 5.55
CA HIS A 61 4.37 4.67 6.33
C HIS A 61 3.94 5.93 5.57
N ILE A 62 4.88 6.63 4.92
CA ILE A 62 4.58 7.82 4.12
C ILE A 62 3.60 7.47 2.99
N LEU A 63 3.87 6.38 2.26
CA LEU A 63 2.97 5.89 1.21
C LEU A 63 1.58 5.58 1.79
N ALA A 64 1.50 4.85 2.89
CA ALA A 64 0.24 4.50 3.53
C ALA A 64 -0.54 5.73 3.99
N ARG A 65 0.12 6.76 4.54
CA ARG A 65 -0.54 8.02 4.89
C ARG A 65 -1.12 8.72 3.66
N LEU A 66 -0.37 8.76 2.56
CA LEU A 66 -0.86 9.37 1.30
C LEU A 66 -2.05 8.59 0.73
N MET A 67 -1.94 7.26 0.62
CA MET A 67 -3.04 6.41 0.15
C MET A 67 -4.30 6.59 1.01
N ASN A 68 -4.14 6.76 2.33
CA ASN A 68 -5.28 6.94 3.24
C ASN A 68 -5.84 8.37 3.28
N ALA A 69 -5.05 9.38 2.89
CA ALA A 69 -5.50 10.78 2.83
C ALA A 69 -6.46 11.07 1.67
N HIS A 70 -6.41 10.24 0.61
CA HIS A 70 -7.13 10.47 -0.63
C HIS A 70 -8.14 9.34 -0.89
N PRO A 71 -9.45 9.62 -1.03
CA PRO A 71 -10.46 8.59 -1.26
C PRO A 71 -10.26 7.83 -2.58
N GLU A 72 -9.76 8.49 -3.64
CA GLU A 72 -9.51 7.90 -4.96
C GLU A 72 -8.50 6.74 -4.94
N PHE A 73 -7.57 6.73 -3.97
CA PHE A 73 -6.61 5.64 -3.77
C PHE A 73 -7.14 4.49 -2.91
N ARG A 74 -8.37 4.62 -2.40
CA ARG A 74 -9.05 3.61 -1.57
C ARG A 74 -10.29 3.03 -2.23
N MET A 75 -10.49 3.34 -3.51
CA MET A 75 -11.62 2.83 -4.28
C MET A 75 -11.39 1.39 -4.72
N ALA A 76 -12.43 0.56 -4.68
CA ALA A 76 -12.42 -0.80 -5.21
C ALA A 76 -13.83 -1.19 -5.70
N MET A 77 -13.89 -2.16 -6.62
CA MET A 77 -15.15 -2.85 -6.91
C MET A 77 -15.33 -3.97 -5.88
N LYS A 78 -16.48 -3.98 -5.21
CA LYS A 78 -16.86 -5.00 -4.23
C LYS A 78 -18.30 -5.44 -4.48
N ASP A 79 -18.50 -6.73 -4.74
CA ASP A 79 -19.82 -7.32 -4.95
C ASP A 79 -20.68 -6.59 -6.00
N GLY A 80 -20.03 -6.06 -7.05
CA GLY A 80 -20.67 -5.31 -8.13
C GLY A 80 -20.84 -3.80 -7.86
N GLU A 81 -20.49 -3.32 -6.67
CA GLU A 81 -20.59 -1.92 -6.27
C GLU A 81 -19.22 -1.24 -6.21
N LEU A 82 -19.17 0.06 -6.53
CA LEU A 82 -17.99 0.87 -6.28
C LEU A 82 -17.98 1.29 -4.81
N VAL A 83 -16.94 0.92 -4.07
CA VAL A 83 -16.78 1.26 -2.65
C VAL A 83 -15.51 2.07 -2.40
N ILE A 84 -15.49 2.82 -1.31
CA ILE A 84 -14.30 3.46 -0.75
C ILE A 84 -14.03 2.82 0.61
N TRP A 85 -12.88 2.17 0.77
CA TRP A 85 -12.46 1.61 2.05
C TRP A 85 -12.20 2.71 3.08
N ASP A 86 -12.61 2.54 4.33
CA ASP A 86 -12.34 3.48 5.44
C ASP A 86 -10.85 3.64 5.73
N SER A 87 -10.07 2.62 5.39
CA SER A 87 -8.61 2.59 5.44
C SER A 87 -8.09 1.54 4.45
N VAL A 88 -6.88 1.75 3.92
CA VAL A 88 -6.11 0.73 3.19
C VAL A 88 -4.78 0.46 3.87
N HIS A 89 -4.28 -0.75 3.71
CA HIS A 89 -3.11 -1.26 4.43
C HIS A 89 -1.95 -1.57 3.47
N PRO A 90 -0.70 -1.19 3.80
CA PRO A 90 0.43 -1.53 2.93
C PRO A 90 0.71 -3.03 2.97
N CYS A 91 0.77 -3.65 1.80
CA CYS A 91 1.31 -4.98 1.57
C CYS A 91 2.68 -4.85 0.89
N TYR A 92 3.75 -5.23 1.59
CA TYR A 92 5.12 -5.02 1.18
C TYR A 92 5.89 -6.33 0.99
N THR A 93 6.87 -6.30 0.10
CA THR A 93 7.74 -7.45 -0.16
C THR A 93 8.78 -7.65 0.95
N VAL A 94 8.97 -8.90 1.37
CA VAL A 94 10.04 -9.38 2.25
C VAL A 94 10.87 -10.40 1.48
N PHE A 95 12.15 -10.12 1.26
CA PHE A 95 13.05 -10.98 0.48
C PHE A 95 13.71 -12.06 1.34
N HIS A 96 13.76 -13.28 0.83
CA HIS A 96 14.33 -14.44 1.49
C HIS A 96 15.66 -14.82 0.82
N GLU A 97 16.78 -14.43 1.43
CA GLU A 97 18.12 -14.66 0.84
C GLU A 97 18.40 -16.16 0.60
N GLN A 98 17.91 -17.03 1.47
CA GLN A 98 18.15 -18.48 1.41
C GLN A 98 17.50 -19.19 0.21
N THR A 99 16.41 -18.64 -0.32
CA THR A 99 15.66 -19.22 -1.45
C THR A 99 15.61 -18.32 -2.66
N GLU A 100 16.13 -17.10 -2.55
CA GLU A 100 16.03 -16.05 -3.58
C GLU A 100 14.57 -15.77 -4.00
N THR A 101 13.63 -16.01 -3.08
CA THR A 101 12.19 -15.73 -3.26
C THR A 101 11.75 -14.56 -2.38
N PHE A 102 10.48 -14.18 -2.45
CA PHE A 102 9.91 -13.15 -1.59
C PHE A 102 8.50 -13.52 -1.12
N SER A 103 8.09 -12.92 0.00
CA SER A 103 6.71 -12.94 0.51
C SER A 103 6.08 -11.55 0.42
N SER A 104 4.76 -11.51 0.26
CA SER A 104 3.91 -10.34 0.36
C SER A 104 3.28 -10.29 1.75
N LEU A 105 3.81 -9.46 2.64
CA LEU A 105 3.35 -9.30 4.01
C LEU A 105 2.65 -7.94 4.17
N TRP A 106 1.56 -7.87 4.91
CA TRP A 106 0.86 -6.61 5.17
C TRP A 106 0.81 -6.26 6.65
N SER A 107 0.83 -4.97 6.94
CA SER A 107 0.65 -4.43 8.29
C SER A 107 -0.53 -3.48 8.35
N GLU A 108 -1.24 -3.51 9.48
CA GLU A 108 -2.32 -2.56 9.71
C GLU A 108 -1.78 -1.13 9.68
N TYR A 109 -2.53 -0.25 9.03
CA TYR A 109 -2.16 1.15 8.90
C TYR A 109 -2.53 1.89 10.19
N HIS A 110 -1.62 2.74 10.65
CA HIS A 110 -1.88 3.66 11.73
C HIS A 110 -1.27 5.03 11.40
N ASP A 111 -2.01 6.12 11.63
CA ASP A 111 -1.53 7.48 11.31
C ASP A 111 -0.32 7.89 12.19
N ASP A 112 -0.35 7.53 13.48
CA ASP A 112 0.84 7.64 14.32
C ASP A 112 1.95 6.71 13.83
N PHE A 113 3.09 7.30 13.50
CA PHE A 113 4.25 6.63 12.95
C PHE A 113 4.84 5.58 13.90
N ARG A 114 4.87 5.84 15.21
CA ARG A 114 5.48 4.91 16.18
C ARG A 114 4.61 3.68 16.34
N GLN A 115 3.29 3.84 16.37
CA GLN A 115 2.35 2.74 16.38
C GLN A 115 2.46 1.89 15.10
N PHE A 116 2.53 2.54 13.93
CA PHE A 116 2.76 1.81 12.67
C PHE A 116 4.06 1.00 12.71
N LEU A 117 5.17 1.59 13.16
CA LEU A 117 6.45 0.86 13.27
C LEU A 117 6.38 -0.31 14.26
N HIS A 118 5.62 -0.17 15.34
CA HIS A 118 5.39 -1.26 16.30
C HIS A 118 4.65 -2.43 15.65
N ILE A 119 3.53 -2.15 14.97
CA ILE A 119 2.72 -3.15 14.25
C ILE A 119 3.57 -3.84 13.17
N TYR A 120 4.27 -3.06 12.34
CA TYR A 120 5.19 -3.58 11.31
C TYR A 120 6.24 -4.54 11.89
N SER A 121 6.85 -4.16 13.01
CA SER A 121 7.90 -4.97 13.63
C SER A 121 7.34 -6.28 14.19
N GLN A 122 6.12 -6.27 14.73
CA GLN A 122 5.45 -7.48 15.21
C GLN A 122 5.11 -8.42 14.05
N ASP A 123 4.57 -7.89 12.95
CA ASP A 123 4.24 -8.67 11.77
C ASP A 123 5.49 -9.30 11.14
N VAL A 124 6.58 -8.54 10.98
CA VAL A 124 7.85 -9.07 10.46
C VAL A 124 8.45 -10.11 11.42
N ALA A 125 8.37 -9.90 12.74
CA ALA A 125 8.87 -10.88 13.70
C ALA A 125 8.05 -12.18 13.68
N CYS A 126 6.75 -12.10 13.41
CA CYS A 126 5.86 -13.26 13.39
C CYS A 126 5.91 -14.03 12.06
N TYR A 127 6.01 -13.31 10.93
CA TYR A 127 5.80 -13.87 9.59
C TYR A 127 7.00 -13.71 8.65
N GLY A 128 8.03 -12.95 9.04
CA GLY A 128 9.14 -12.56 8.15
C GLY A 128 10.01 -13.71 7.66
N GLU A 129 10.07 -14.82 8.40
CA GLU A 129 10.82 -16.03 8.00
C GLU A 129 9.94 -17.07 7.29
N ASN A 130 8.64 -16.81 7.13
CA ASN A 130 7.73 -17.72 6.46
C ASN A 130 7.84 -17.54 4.93
N LEU A 131 8.22 -18.60 4.23
CA LEU A 131 8.47 -18.62 2.79
C LEU A 131 7.20 -18.65 1.92
N ALA A 132 6.00 -18.73 2.53
CA ALA A 132 4.75 -18.64 1.80
C ALA A 132 4.57 -17.26 1.16
N TYR A 133 3.91 -17.19 0.00
CA TYR A 133 3.68 -15.92 -0.69
C TYR A 133 2.83 -14.93 0.13
N PHE A 134 1.78 -15.41 0.82
CA PHE A 134 0.96 -14.60 1.75
C PHE A 134 0.97 -15.20 3.16
N PRO A 135 2.02 -14.95 3.96
CA PRO A 135 2.19 -15.64 5.24
C PRO A 135 1.19 -15.21 6.31
N LYS A 136 0.60 -14.00 6.20
CA LYS A 136 -0.45 -13.47 7.07
C LYS A 136 -1.87 -13.57 6.45
N GLY A 137 -2.00 -14.28 5.33
CA GLY A 137 -3.24 -14.33 4.56
C GLY A 137 -3.57 -13.03 3.82
N PHE A 138 -4.66 -13.07 3.04
CA PHE A 138 -5.10 -11.99 2.16
C PHE A 138 -6.20 -11.14 2.81
N ILE A 139 -6.18 -9.82 2.56
CA ILE A 139 -7.28 -8.90 2.82
C ILE A 139 -7.59 -8.07 1.57
N GLU A 140 -8.83 -7.64 1.40
CA GLU A 140 -9.27 -6.93 0.19
C GLU A 140 -8.75 -5.49 0.11
N ASN A 141 -8.57 -4.83 1.27
CA ASN A 141 -8.25 -3.41 1.36
C ASN A 141 -6.74 -3.16 1.60
N MET A 142 -5.90 -3.79 0.79
CA MET A 142 -4.46 -3.54 0.79
C MET A 142 -3.97 -2.95 -0.54
N PHE A 143 -2.85 -2.25 -0.49
CA PHE A 143 -2.14 -1.78 -1.67
C PHE A 143 -0.70 -2.30 -1.64
N PHE A 144 -0.17 -2.64 -2.81
CA PHE A 144 1.15 -3.25 -2.91
C PHE A 144 2.27 -2.20 -2.92
N VAL A 145 3.34 -2.50 -2.18
CA VAL A 145 4.61 -1.76 -2.16
C VAL A 145 5.72 -2.77 -2.40
N SER A 146 6.65 -2.43 -3.28
CA SER A 146 7.85 -3.25 -3.49
C SER A 146 9.08 -2.35 -3.51
N ALA A 147 10.23 -2.93 -3.16
CA ALA A 147 11.52 -2.28 -3.23
C ALA A 147 12.52 -3.18 -3.94
N ASN A 148 13.26 -2.59 -4.88
CA ASN A 148 14.47 -3.20 -5.44
C ASN A 148 15.69 -2.40 -4.94
N PRO A 149 16.35 -2.84 -3.86
CA PRO A 149 17.47 -2.11 -3.28
C PRO A 149 18.79 -2.30 -4.05
N TRP A 150 18.83 -3.16 -5.08
CA TRP A 150 20.08 -3.58 -5.73
C TRP A 150 20.40 -2.84 -7.03
N VAL A 151 19.41 -2.19 -7.65
CA VAL A 151 19.59 -1.49 -8.93
C VAL A 151 18.81 -0.18 -8.96
N SER A 152 19.38 0.83 -9.61
CA SER A 152 18.70 2.09 -9.91
C SER A 152 17.99 1.99 -11.26
N PHE A 153 16.79 2.56 -11.35
CA PHE A 153 15.99 2.58 -12.58
C PHE A 153 15.35 3.95 -12.79
N THR A 154 15.04 4.27 -14.05
CA THR A 154 14.31 5.48 -14.46
C THR A 154 12.92 5.18 -15.01
N SER A 155 12.59 3.90 -15.16
CA SER A 155 11.27 3.38 -15.57
C SER A 155 11.07 1.99 -15.01
N PHE A 156 9.85 1.68 -14.56
CA PHE A 156 9.41 0.34 -14.18
C PHE A 156 7.93 0.20 -14.55
N ASP A 157 7.55 -0.93 -15.15
CA ASP A 157 6.22 -1.24 -15.65
C ASP A 157 5.93 -2.73 -15.35
N LEU A 158 4.66 -3.06 -15.07
CA LEU A 158 4.19 -4.39 -14.64
C LEU A 158 3.11 -4.91 -15.59
#